data_AF-A0A1H9GBG1-F1
#
_entry.id   AF-A0A1H9GBG1-F1
#
_cell.length_a   1.000
_cell.length_b   1.000
_cell.length_c   1.000
_cell.angle_alpha   90.00
_cell.angle_beta   90.00
_cell.angle_gamma   90.00
#
_symmetry.space_group_name_H-M   'P 1'
#
loop_
_entity.id
_entity.type
_entity.pdbx_description
1 polymer ?
#
loop_
_entity_poly.entity_id
_entity_poly.type
_entity_poly.pdbx_seq_one_letter_code
_entity_poly.pdbx_strand_id
1 'polypeptide(L)'
;MRSLALVLALLAGLLAPAAAQAAVPGAPNSPLLPPAVARTILHAGPDSAIHTAAVADYPAELRALTRLLDTYTSADDAAVHAGMLLLYYGHAQPEFLAAVRAEPEVLRALRRFVLGHLDLFGTDRQYLVQNATRELGRFLQHNVIAPRVRPLLADMVSRGGVVGRLAPLWVGVAEMVDWYDKANCRRYGTCDFRAQIDRRVLTVRHTCSATLKIRAQQLTSTQLRQTCSSLAGQDAAFHRVVRDPGPVAGDQNTSLEVVVFNTGNDYRTYAGVLFDISTNNGGMYLEGDPALNQARFIAHEADWLPGFAIWNLNHEYTHYLDGRFDMHGDFEENMTTPTVWWIEGFAEHLSYSYRGETYTAALAEAKNRTYALSTLFDTTYDHDTKRVYNWGYLAVRYLVEKHPADVAAVLADYRAGDWAGARDHLTRVIGNRYDADWYTWLGSLTAAG
;
A
#
# COMPACT_ATOMS: atom_id res chain seq x y z
N MET A 1 -9.42 55.68 -9.32
CA MET A 1 -8.21 55.14 -8.66
C MET A 1 -8.60 54.57 -7.30
N ARG A 2 -9.08 53.34 -7.28
CA ARG A 2 -9.31 52.49 -6.09
C ARG A 2 -9.53 51.07 -6.63
N SER A 3 -9.01 50.09 -5.90
CA SER A 3 -9.21 48.64 -6.11
C SER A 3 -8.26 47.94 -7.09
N LEU A 4 -7.02 47.72 -6.65
CA LEU A 4 -6.14 46.68 -7.22
C LEU A 4 -5.25 45.96 -6.18
N ALA A 5 -5.55 46.12 -4.88
CA ALA A 5 -4.75 45.55 -3.80
C ALA A 5 -5.40 44.31 -3.11
N LEU A 6 -6.51 43.78 -3.62
CA LEU A 6 -7.24 42.67 -2.96
C LEU A 6 -7.31 41.36 -3.77
N VAL A 7 -6.56 41.25 -4.87
CA VAL A 7 -6.59 40.04 -5.73
C VAL A 7 -5.34 39.17 -5.59
N LEU A 8 -4.26 39.66 -4.97
CA LEU A 8 -3.04 38.86 -4.78
C LEU A 8 -3.01 37.99 -3.51
N ALA A 9 -4.00 38.09 -2.62
CA ALA A 9 -4.05 37.28 -1.39
C ALA A 9 -4.88 35.98 -1.53
N LEU A 10 -5.61 35.79 -2.64
CA LEU A 10 -6.45 34.60 -2.87
C LEU A 10 -5.83 33.54 -3.79
N LEU A 11 -4.67 33.80 -4.40
CA LEU A 11 -4.00 32.87 -5.33
C LEU A 11 -2.81 32.12 -4.73
N ALA A 12 -2.40 32.43 -3.49
CA ALA A 12 -1.32 31.74 -2.77
C ALA A 12 -1.83 30.60 -1.84
N GLY A 13 -3.15 30.44 -1.68
CA GLY A 13 -3.76 29.39 -0.85
C GLY A 13 -4.22 28.13 -1.61
N LEU A 14 -4.05 28.09 -2.93
CA LEU A 14 -4.59 27.04 -3.82
C LEU A 14 -3.52 26.10 -4.40
N LEU A 15 -2.28 26.16 -3.89
CA LEU A 15 -1.15 25.33 -4.33
C LEU A 15 -0.41 24.63 -3.17
N ALA A 16 -1.05 24.51 -2.01
CA ALA A 16 -0.53 23.62 -0.97
C ALA A 16 -0.81 22.16 -1.40
N PRO A 17 0.21 21.30 -1.59
CA PRO A 17 -0.03 19.88 -1.76
C PRO A 17 -0.75 19.38 -0.51
N ALA A 18 -1.87 18.68 -0.70
CA ALA A 18 -2.53 17.96 0.37
C ALA A 18 -1.49 17.03 1.01
N ALA A 19 -1.39 17.07 2.35
CA ALA A 19 -0.54 16.17 3.12
C ALA A 19 -0.78 14.72 2.67
N ALA A 20 0.28 13.90 2.72
CA ALA A 20 0.17 12.45 2.58
C ALA A 20 -1.02 11.96 3.41
N GLN A 21 -2.12 11.64 2.74
CA GLN A 21 -3.25 10.99 3.37
C GLN A 21 -2.82 9.55 3.56
N ALA A 22 -2.19 9.30 4.71
CA ALA A 22 -2.19 7.98 5.32
C ALA A 22 -3.64 7.47 5.27
N ALA A 23 -3.79 6.23 4.82
CA ALA A 23 -5.07 5.57 4.68
C ALA A 23 -5.95 5.82 5.93
N VAL A 24 -7.21 6.15 5.67
CA VAL A 24 -8.23 6.44 6.68
C VAL A 24 -8.32 5.28 7.71
N PRO A 25 -8.52 5.55 9.01
CA PRO A 25 -8.53 4.52 10.05
C PRO A 25 -9.61 3.46 9.80
N GLY A 26 -9.23 2.17 9.90
CA GLY A 26 -10.12 1.01 9.72
C GLY A 26 -9.50 -0.19 8.99
N ALA A 27 -8.24 -0.12 8.57
CA ALA A 27 -7.57 -1.21 7.86
C ALA A 27 -6.85 -2.16 8.83
N PRO A 28 -7.14 -3.48 8.84
CA PRO A 28 -6.18 -4.45 9.31
C PRO A 28 -5.09 -4.57 8.23
N ASN A 29 -3.82 -4.51 8.63
CA ASN A 29 -2.66 -5.25 8.08
C ASN A 29 -1.39 -4.39 8.12
N SER A 30 -0.58 -4.63 9.16
CA SER A 30 0.89 -4.58 9.08
C SER A 30 1.43 -5.81 8.35
N PRO A 31 2.63 -5.76 7.75
CA PRO A 31 3.10 -6.78 6.83
C PRO A 31 3.80 -7.93 7.58
N LEU A 32 3.15 -9.10 7.64
CA LEU A 32 3.79 -10.42 7.61
C LEU A 32 2.79 -11.39 6.96
N LEU A 33 3.12 -11.96 5.79
CA LEU A 33 2.38 -13.07 5.15
C LEU A 33 2.77 -14.41 5.82
N PRO A 34 2.04 -15.56 5.74
CA PRO A 34 0.83 -15.96 4.98
C PRO A 34 -0.24 -16.67 5.90
N PRO A 35 -1.31 -17.40 5.45
CA PRO A 35 -1.90 -17.66 4.13
C PRO A 35 -3.42 -17.37 4.10
N ALA A 36 -3.82 -16.12 3.85
CA ALA A 36 -5.16 -15.78 3.36
C ALA A 36 -5.12 -14.31 2.93
N VAL A 37 -4.40 -13.99 1.84
CA VAL A 37 -4.42 -12.62 1.33
C VAL A 37 -5.78 -12.37 0.68
N ALA A 38 -6.72 -12.01 1.52
CA ALA A 38 -8.05 -11.57 1.17
C ALA A 38 -7.96 -10.19 0.52
N ARG A 39 -7.57 -10.14 -0.76
CA ARG A 39 -7.43 -8.86 -1.49
C ARG A 39 -8.78 -8.30 -1.95
N THR A 40 -9.82 -8.39 -1.12
CA THR A 40 -11.10 -7.71 -1.41
C THR A 40 -10.83 -6.22 -1.39
N ILE A 41 -11.30 -5.48 -2.39
CA ILE A 41 -11.23 -4.02 -2.33
C ILE A 41 -12.20 -3.61 -1.23
N LEU A 42 -11.65 -3.28 -0.06
CA LEU A 42 -12.39 -2.74 1.07
C LEU A 42 -12.74 -1.29 0.73
N HIS A 43 -14.02 -1.04 0.51
CA HIS A 43 -14.56 0.31 0.53
C HIS A 43 -15.16 0.51 1.92
N ALA A 44 -14.90 1.65 2.56
CA ALA A 44 -15.58 1.99 3.81
C ALA A 44 -17.10 2.02 3.54
N GLY A 45 -17.80 0.98 3.97
CA GLY A 45 -19.25 0.89 4.03
C GLY A 45 -19.69 0.91 5.49
N PRO A 46 -20.94 1.31 5.80
CA PRO A 46 -21.47 1.20 7.14
C PRO A 46 -21.41 -0.27 7.59
N ASP A 47 -21.18 -0.51 8.89
CA ASP A 47 -21.23 -1.84 9.51
C ASP A 47 -22.53 -2.54 9.10
N SER A 48 -22.44 -3.42 8.09
CA SER A 48 -23.60 -4.11 7.60
C SER A 48 -23.93 -5.25 8.55
N ALA A 49 -25.18 -5.34 8.96
CA ALA A 49 -25.73 -6.33 9.89
C ALA A 49 -25.61 -7.80 9.43
N ILE A 50 -24.90 -8.10 8.33
CA ILE A 50 -24.69 -9.46 7.82
C ILE A 50 -23.61 -10.22 8.64
N HIS A 51 -22.81 -9.53 9.46
CA HIS A 51 -21.64 -10.14 10.10
C HIS A 51 -21.68 -10.34 11.61
N THR A 52 -22.81 -10.12 12.26
CA THR A 52 -22.89 -10.31 13.72
C THR A 52 -24.07 -11.20 14.13
N ALA A 53 -23.72 -12.43 14.52
CA ALA A 53 -24.47 -13.41 15.32
C ALA A 53 -25.19 -14.57 14.60
N ALA A 54 -24.81 -15.78 15.05
CA ALA A 54 -25.61 -17.00 15.25
C ALA A 54 -26.59 -17.46 14.14
N VAL A 55 -26.25 -18.61 13.53
CA VAL A 55 -27.10 -19.43 12.65
C VAL A 55 -27.79 -18.63 11.54
N ALA A 56 -26.99 -18.14 10.60
CA ALA A 56 -27.48 -17.63 9.33
C ALA A 56 -28.25 -18.75 8.59
N ASP A 57 -29.50 -18.48 8.22
CA ASP A 57 -30.22 -19.27 7.21
C ASP A 57 -29.56 -19.00 5.86
N TYR A 58 -28.41 -19.64 5.62
CA TYR A 58 -27.63 -19.45 4.41
C TYR A 58 -28.45 -19.65 3.14
N PRO A 59 -29.35 -20.66 3.02
CA PRO A 59 -30.27 -20.72 1.88
C PRO A 59 -31.10 -19.44 1.69
N ALA A 60 -31.69 -18.87 2.75
CA ALA A 60 -32.46 -17.64 2.63
C ALA A 60 -31.60 -16.42 2.24
N GLU A 61 -30.41 -16.30 2.83
CA GLU A 61 -29.45 -15.23 2.51
C GLU A 61 -28.95 -15.32 1.07
N LEU A 62 -28.61 -16.50 0.57
CA LEU A 62 -28.19 -16.70 -0.82
C LEU A 62 -29.32 -16.37 -1.81
N ARG A 63 -30.58 -16.71 -1.48
CA ARG A 63 -31.75 -16.30 -2.28
C ARG A 63 -31.98 -14.79 -2.22
N ALA A 64 -31.76 -14.15 -1.08
CA ALA A 64 -31.85 -12.70 -0.95
C ALA A 64 -30.76 -12.00 -1.77
N LEU A 65 -29.51 -12.46 -1.68
CA LEU A 65 -28.40 -11.96 -2.48
C LEU A 65 -28.65 -12.15 -3.98
N THR A 66 -29.18 -13.30 -4.39
CA THR A 66 -29.55 -13.57 -5.78
C THR A 66 -30.54 -12.52 -6.30
N ARG A 67 -31.62 -12.23 -5.55
CA ARG A 67 -32.59 -11.20 -5.92
C ARG A 67 -31.97 -9.81 -5.97
N LEU A 68 -31.17 -9.46 -4.96
CA LEU A 68 -30.48 -8.18 -4.87
C LEU A 68 -29.61 -7.94 -6.12
N LEU A 69 -28.84 -8.94 -6.53
CA LEU A 69 -27.97 -8.86 -7.71
C LEU A 69 -28.77 -8.76 -9.01
N ASP A 70 -29.91 -9.46 -9.12
CA ASP A 70 -30.76 -9.43 -10.33
C ASP A 70 -31.57 -8.14 -10.48
N THR A 71 -31.89 -7.44 -9.38
CA THR A 71 -32.66 -6.19 -9.38
C THR A 71 -31.85 -4.98 -8.96
N TYR A 72 -30.52 -5.07 -9.05
CA TYR A 72 -29.60 -4.07 -8.52
C TYR A 72 -29.87 -2.66 -9.05
N THR A 73 -29.78 -1.70 -8.14
CA THR A 73 -29.69 -0.27 -8.41
C THR A 73 -28.54 0.33 -7.62
N SER A 74 -28.16 1.57 -7.93
CA SER A 74 -27.12 2.26 -7.15
C SER A 74 -27.47 2.53 -5.68
N ALA A 75 -28.74 2.35 -5.28
CA ALA A 75 -29.12 2.43 -3.87
C ALA A 75 -28.65 1.18 -3.08
N ASP A 76 -28.27 0.11 -3.79
CA ASP A 76 -27.95 -1.19 -3.24
C ASP A 76 -26.44 -1.42 -3.05
N ASP A 77 -25.58 -0.43 -3.36
CA ASP A 77 -24.11 -0.51 -3.31
C ASP A 77 -23.62 -1.17 -1.99
N ALA A 78 -24.11 -0.69 -0.84
CA ALA A 78 -23.73 -1.20 0.47
C ALA A 78 -24.21 -2.65 0.70
N ALA A 79 -25.41 -2.99 0.23
CA ALA A 79 -25.97 -4.33 0.37
C ALA A 79 -25.24 -5.35 -0.52
N VAL A 80 -24.88 -4.96 -1.75
CA VAL A 80 -24.06 -5.78 -2.64
C VAL A 80 -22.68 -6.00 -2.04
N HIS A 81 -22.05 -4.96 -1.50
CA HIS A 81 -20.77 -5.08 -0.81
C HIS A 81 -20.83 -6.08 0.36
N ALA A 82 -21.84 -5.95 1.22
CA ALA A 82 -22.07 -6.87 2.33
C ALA A 82 -22.31 -8.31 1.84
N GLY A 83 -23.03 -8.49 0.73
CA GLY A 83 -23.20 -9.78 0.08
C GLY A 83 -21.87 -10.41 -0.38
N MET A 84 -20.91 -9.61 -0.84
CA MET A 84 -19.57 -10.12 -1.19
C MET A 84 -18.80 -10.58 0.06
N LEU A 85 -18.93 -9.87 1.18
CA LEU A 85 -18.33 -10.27 2.45
C LEU A 85 -18.96 -11.57 2.99
N LEU A 86 -20.28 -11.76 2.82
CA LEU A 86 -20.95 -13.04 3.12
C LEU A 86 -20.33 -14.19 2.34
N LEU A 87 -20.12 -14.04 1.02
CA LEU A 87 -19.47 -15.07 0.20
C LEU A 87 -18.02 -15.32 0.67
N TYR A 88 -17.30 -14.23 0.98
CA TYR A 88 -15.90 -14.25 1.38
C TYR A 88 -15.66 -14.93 2.74
N TYR A 89 -16.51 -14.71 3.74
CA TYR A 89 -16.37 -15.40 5.03
C TYR A 89 -17.09 -16.74 5.04
N GLY A 90 -18.22 -16.84 4.35
CA GLY A 90 -19.08 -18.02 4.33
C GLY A 90 -18.42 -19.22 3.67
N HIS A 91 -17.60 -19.04 2.62
CA HIS A 91 -17.04 -20.20 1.89
C HIS A 91 -16.15 -21.11 2.75
N ALA A 92 -15.65 -20.63 3.90
CA ALA A 92 -14.88 -21.44 4.84
C ALA A 92 -15.76 -22.36 5.71
N GLN A 93 -17.08 -22.12 5.76
CA GLN A 93 -18.04 -22.86 6.59
C GLN A 93 -18.68 -24.02 5.82
N PRO A 94 -18.66 -25.27 6.34
CA PRO A 94 -19.28 -26.43 5.68
C PRO A 94 -20.76 -26.25 5.35
N GLU A 95 -21.54 -25.65 6.25
CA GLU A 95 -22.98 -25.43 6.10
C GLU A 95 -23.28 -24.42 4.98
N PHE A 96 -22.46 -23.38 4.87
CA PHE A 96 -22.57 -22.41 3.78
C PHE A 96 -22.26 -23.06 2.44
N LEU A 97 -21.23 -23.89 2.35
CA LEU A 97 -20.92 -24.64 1.14
C LEU A 97 -22.04 -25.61 0.76
N ALA A 98 -22.68 -26.24 1.74
CA ALA A 98 -23.87 -27.07 1.51
C ALA A 98 -25.03 -26.22 0.95
N ALA A 99 -25.26 -25.03 1.51
CA ALA A 99 -26.27 -24.10 1.02
C ALA A 99 -25.99 -23.63 -0.43
N VAL A 100 -24.76 -23.25 -0.78
CA VAL A 100 -24.39 -22.87 -2.17
C VAL A 100 -24.58 -24.04 -3.14
N ARG A 101 -24.35 -25.29 -2.71
CA ARG A 101 -24.60 -26.47 -3.55
C ARG A 101 -26.09 -26.67 -3.84
N ALA A 102 -26.92 -26.46 -2.83
CA ALA A 102 -28.39 -26.54 -2.91
C ALA A 102 -28.99 -25.36 -3.68
N GLU A 103 -28.39 -24.17 -3.55
CA GLU A 103 -28.82 -22.90 -4.15
C GLU A 103 -27.75 -22.38 -5.14
N PRO A 104 -27.45 -23.09 -6.25
CA PRO A 104 -26.37 -22.70 -7.16
C PRO A 104 -26.68 -21.44 -7.99
N GLU A 105 -27.90 -20.91 -7.89
CA GLU A 105 -28.32 -19.76 -8.68
C GLU A 105 -27.56 -18.48 -8.31
N VAL A 106 -27.10 -18.36 -7.07
CA VAL A 106 -26.24 -17.26 -6.63
C VAL A 106 -24.97 -17.13 -7.50
N LEU A 107 -24.40 -18.26 -7.96
CA LEU A 107 -23.22 -18.27 -8.83
C LEU A 107 -23.52 -17.69 -10.22
N ARG A 108 -24.72 -17.98 -10.74
CA ARG A 108 -25.17 -17.43 -12.03
C ARG A 108 -25.55 -15.95 -11.90
N ALA A 109 -26.16 -15.56 -10.78
CA ALA A 109 -26.50 -14.17 -10.47
C ALA A 109 -25.24 -13.30 -10.37
N LEU A 110 -24.17 -13.77 -9.72
CA LEU A 110 -22.87 -13.07 -9.71
C LEU A 110 -22.35 -12.80 -11.13
N ARG A 111 -22.38 -13.82 -12.00
CA ARG A 111 -22.00 -13.63 -13.42
C ARG A 111 -22.91 -12.62 -14.11
N ARG A 112 -24.24 -12.75 -13.97
CA ARG A 112 -25.20 -11.83 -14.60
C ARG A 112 -24.98 -10.40 -14.14
N PHE A 113 -24.79 -10.20 -12.85
CA PHE A 113 -24.49 -8.91 -12.24
C PHE A 113 -23.24 -8.29 -12.87
N VAL A 114 -22.10 -9.01 -12.89
CA VAL A 114 -20.87 -8.47 -13.48
C VAL A 114 -21.04 -8.13 -14.96
N LEU A 115 -21.70 -9.01 -15.74
CA LEU A 115 -21.87 -8.79 -17.18
C LEU A 115 -22.93 -7.74 -17.52
N GLY A 116 -23.94 -7.57 -16.67
CA GLY A 116 -24.97 -6.53 -16.79
C GLY A 116 -24.45 -5.15 -16.40
N HIS A 117 -23.37 -5.10 -15.61
CA HIS A 117 -22.80 -3.87 -15.06
C HIS A 117 -21.33 -3.66 -15.44
N LEU A 118 -20.96 -4.08 -16.66
CA LEU A 118 -19.61 -3.86 -17.19
C LEU A 118 -19.26 -2.36 -17.25
N ASP A 119 -20.24 -1.46 -17.31
CA ASP A 119 -20.08 -0.01 -17.27
C ASP A 119 -19.50 0.51 -15.95
N LEU A 120 -19.63 -0.23 -14.84
CA LEU A 120 -19.07 0.18 -13.54
C LEU A 120 -17.54 0.08 -13.50
N PHE A 121 -16.92 -0.72 -14.37
CA PHE A 121 -15.45 -0.73 -14.49
C PHE A 121 -14.92 0.61 -14.99
N GLY A 122 -13.90 1.14 -14.31
CA GLY A 122 -13.36 2.48 -14.53
C GLY A 122 -14.10 3.60 -13.78
N THR A 123 -15.01 3.27 -12.87
CA THR A 123 -15.73 4.23 -12.01
C THR A 123 -15.44 3.96 -10.54
N ASP A 124 -15.86 4.87 -9.66
CA ASP A 124 -15.78 4.69 -8.21
C ASP A 124 -16.57 3.46 -7.70
N ARG A 125 -17.52 2.95 -8.50
CA ARG A 125 -18.30 1.73 -8.20
C ARG A 125 -17.68 0.43 -8.72
N GLN A 126 -16.49 0.47 -9.32
CA GLN A 126 -15.84 -0.73 -9.86
C GLN A 126 -15.68 -1.85 -8.83
N TYR A 127 -15.45 -1.50 -7.56
CA TYR A 127 -15.24 -2.48 -6.48
C TYR A 127 -16.39 -3.50 -6.39
N LEU A 128 -17.63 -3.12 -6.71
CA LEU A 128 -18.80 -4.02 -6.68
C LEU A 128 -18.63 -5.19 -7.66
N VAL A 129 -18.35 -4.87 -8.93
CA VAL A 129 -18.21 -5.87 -9.99
C VAL A 129 -16.87 -6.61 -9.92
N GLN A 130 -15.82 -5.96 -9.43
CA GLN A 130 -14.52 -6.58 -9.20
C GLN A 130 -14.58 -7.59 -8.04
N ASN A 131 -15.21 -7.24 -6.92
CA ASN A 131 -15.41 -8.17 -5.81
C ASN A 131 -16.32 -9.33 -6.23
N ALA A 132 -17.45 -9.08 -6.93
CA ALA A 132 -18.31 -10.15 -7.45
C ALA A 132 -17.57 -11.12 -8.40
N THR A 133 -16.66 -10.60 -9.23
CA THR A 133 -15.78 -11.42 -10.08
C THR A 133 -14.91 -12.35 -9.24
N ARG A 134 -14.24 -11.81 -8.22
CA ARG A 134 -13.32 -12.57 -7.37
C ARG A 134 -14.06 -13.57 -6.48
N GLU A 135 -15.22 -13.21 -5.94
CA GLU A 135 -16.01 -14.11 -5.11
C GLU A 135 -16.63 -15.26 -5.92
N LEU A 136 -17.07 -15.03 -7.16
CA LEU A 136 -17.40 -16.14 -8.06
C LEU A 136 -16.19 -17.05 -8.31
N GLY A 137 -15.02 -16.44 -8.55
CA GLY A 137 -13.76 -17.17 -8.75
C GLY A 137 -13.30 -17.97 -7.54
N ARG A 138 -13.55 -17.48 -6.33
CA ARG A 138 -13.18 -18.12 -5.06
C ARG A 138 -13.73 -19.53 -4.93
N PHE A 139 -14.94 -19.78 -5.46
CA PHE A 139 -15.56 -21.11 -5.44
C PHE A 139 -14.87 -22.16 -6.31
N LEU A 140 -13.89 -21.78 -7.15
CA LEU A 140 -13.01 -22.74 -7.83
C LEU A 140 -12.25 -23.64 -6.84
N GLN A 141 -11.97 -23.16 -5.62
CA GLN A 141 -11.27 -23.93 -4.60
C GLN A 141 -12.07 -25.15 -4.10
N HIS A 142 -13.39 -25.17 -4.35
CA HIS A 142 -14.28 -26.24 -3.88
C HIS A 142 -14.59 -27.19 -5.03
N ASN A 143 -13.91 -28.34 -5.07
CA ASN A 143 -13.94 -29.31 -6.17
C ASN A 143 -15.33 -29.70 -6.68
N VAL A 144 -16.35 -29.75 -5.82
CA VAL A 144 -17.72 -30.11 -6.21
C VAL A 144 -18.54 -28.94 -6.79
N ILE A 145 -18.15 -27.70 -6.50
CA ILE A 145 -18.78 -26.48 -7.04
C ILE A 145 -18.03 -26.02 -8.30
N ALA A 146 -16.70 -26.17 -8.33
CA ALA A 146 -15.83 -25.70 -9.42
C ALA A 146 -16.36 -26.04 -10.84
N PRO A 147 -16.86 -27.26 -11.15
CA PRO A 147 -17.40 -27.57 -12.48
C PRO A 147 -18.53 -26.63 -12.95
N ARG A 148 -19.32 -26.06 -12.02
CA ARG A 148 -20.36 -25.07 -12.33
C ARG A 148 -19.79 -23.66 -12.55
N VAL A 149 -18.69 -23.33 -11.89
CA VAL A 149 -18.04 -22.01 -11.93
C VAL A 149 -17.16 -21.83 -13.16
N ARG A 150 -16.40 -22.86 -13.56
CA ARG A 150 -15.48 -22.81 -14.71
C ARG A 150 -16.08 -22.23 -16.00
N PRO A 151 -17.27 -22.65 -16.48
CA PRO A 151 -17.86 -22.06 -17.68
C PRO A 151 -18.27 -20.60 -17.49
N LEU A 152 -18.68 -20.19 -16.28
CA LEU A 152 -19.10 -18.81 -16.00
C LEU A 152 -17.91 -17.85 -16.09
N LEU A 153 -16.78 -18.22 -15.45
CA LEU A 153 -15.55 -17.43 -15.50
C LEU A 153 -14.92 -17.42 -16.89
N ALA A 154 -14.98 -18.54 -17.63
CA ALA A 154 -14.48 -18.60 -19.00
C ALA A 154 -15.24 -17.66 -19.94
N ASP A 155 -16.55 -17.50 -19.77
CA ASP A 155 -17.30 -16.49 -20.52
C ASP A 155 -16.95 -15.07 -20.03
N MET A 156 -16.83 -14.83 -18.73
CA MET A 156 -16.49 -13.51 -18.19
C MET A 156 -15.13 -12.99 -18.66
N VAL A 157 -14.07 -13.81 -18.55
CA VAL A 157 -12.71 -13.43 -18.97
C VAL A 157 -12.64 -13.14 -20.46
N SER A 158 -13.51 -13.76 -21.28
CA SER A 158 -13.56 -13.52 -22.73
C SER A 158 -14.10 -12.13 -23.12
N ARG A 159 -14.74 -11.40 -22.19
CA ARG A 159 -15.26 -10.04 -22.42
C ARG A 159 -14.23 -8.94 -22.25
N GLY A 160 -13.12 -9.24 -21.56
CA GLY A 160 -12.07 -8.28 -21.26
C GLY A 160 -10.72 -8.71 -21.82
N GLY A 161 -9.70 -7.92 -21.49
CA GLY A 161 -8.30 -8.26 -21.75
C GLY A 161 -7.43 -7.64 -20.67
N VAL A 162 -6.14 -7.96 -20.69
CA VAL A 162 -5.17 -7.48 -19.68
C VAL A 162 -4.92 -5.97 -19.69
N VAL A 163 -5.46 -5.23 -20.65
CA VAL A 163 -5.37 -3.76 -20.74
C VAL A 163 -6.75 -3.17 -21.03
N GLY A 164 -6.90 -1.88 -20.70
CA GLY A 164 -8.14 -1.13 -20.93
C GLY A 164 -9.14 -1.28 -19.80
N ARG A 165 -10.33 -0.71 -20.00
CA ARG A 165 -11.34 -0.53 -18.95
C ARG A 165 -11.75 -1.83 -18.25
N LEU A 166 -11.79 -2.96 -18.97
CA LEU A 166 -12.16 -4.26 -18.42
C LEU A 166 -10.97 -5.09 -17.92
N ALA A 167 -9.78 -4.50 -17.78
CA ALA A 167 -8.65 -5.20 -17.19
C ALA A 167 -8.88 -5.71 -15.76
N PRO A 168 -9.56 -4.98 -14.86
CA PRO A 168 -9.84 -5.49 -13.52
C PRO A 168 -10.70 -6.77 -13.51
N LEU A 169 -11.62 -6.92 -14.48
CA LEU A 169 -12.37 -8.16 -14.70
C LEU A 169 -11.42 -9.29 -15.10
N TRP A 170 -10.61 -9.06 -16.14
CA TRP A 170 -9.71 -10.08 -16.68
C TRP A 170 -8.67 -10.53 -15.65
N VAL A 171 -8.05 -9.57 -14.95
CA VAL A 171 -7.05 -9.83 -13.90
C VAL A 171 -7.69 -10.51 -12.69
N GLY A 172 -8.90 -10.11 -12.29
CA GLY A 172 -9.62 -10.78 -11.20
C GLY A 172 -9.90 -12.26 -11.49
N VAL A 173 -10.28 -12.59 -12.73
CA VAL A 173 -10.42 -14.01 -13.13
C VAL A 173 -9.07 -14.71 -13.17
N ALA A 174 -8.04 -14.09 -13.76
CA ALA A 174 -6.71 -14.67 -13.85
C ALA A 174 -6.11 -14.99 -12.47
N GLU A 175 -6.29 -14.08 -11.50
CA GLU A 175 -5.87 -14.26 -10.11
C GLU A 175 -6.55 -15.49 -9.49
N MET A 176 -7.88 -15.57 -9.54
CA MET A 176 -8.63 -16.68 -8.95
C MET A 176 -8.30 -18.03 -9.61
N VAL A 177 -8.04 -18.03 -10.91
CA VAL A 177 -7.60 -19.22 -11.64
C VAL A 177 -6.20 -19.65 -11.21
N ASP A 178 -5.24 -18.73 -11.06
CA ASP A 178 -3.89 -19.08 -10.61
C ASP A 178 -3.88 -19.68 -9.19
N TRP A 179 -4.72 -19.18 -8.30
CA TRP A 179 -4.84 -19.71 -6.94
C TRP A 179 -5.56 -21.05 -6.87
N TYR A 180 -6.68 -21.20 -7.59
CA TYR A 180 -7.64 -22.28 -7.29
C TYR A 180 -7.92 -23.23 -8.46
N ASP A 181 -7.51 -22.91 -9.69
CA ASP A 181 -7.78 -23.74 -10.87
C ASP A 181 -6.62 -23.75 -11.86
N LYS A 182 -5.38 -23.65 -11.36
CA LYS A 182 -4.15 -23.45 -12.15
C LYS A 182 -3.96 -24.49 -13.23
N ALA A 183 -4.26 -25.76 -12.93
CA ALA A 183 -4.18 -26.86 -13.90
C ALA A 183 -5.09 -26.66 -15.13
N ASN A 184 -6.13 -25.84 -15.01
CA ASN A 184 -7.09 -25.54 -16.07
C ASN A 184 -6.90 -24.13 -16.68
N CYS A 185 -5.81 -23.43 -16.38
CA CYS A 185 -5.55 -22.06 -16.84
C CYS A 185 -5.73 -21.86 -18.37
N ARG A 186 -5.47 -22.90 -19.17
CA ARG A 186 -5.62 -22.87 -20.64
C ARG A 186 -7.06 -22.60 -21.07
N ARG A 187 -8.05 -23.03 -20.29
CA ARG A 187 -9.48 -22.76 -20.53
C ARG A 187 -9.81 -21.27 -20.53
N TYR A 188 -9.05 -20.48 -19.76
CA TYR A 188 -9.28 -19.06 -19.55
C TYR A 188 -8.29 -18.18 -20.33
N GLY A 189 -7.23 -18.77 -20.89
CA GLY A 189 -6.14 -18.02 -21.52
C GLY A 189 -5.27 -17.25 -20.53
N THR A 190 -5.16 -17.73 -19.28
CA THR A 190 -4.52 -17.01 -18.16
C THR A 190 -3.25 -17.68 -17.64
N CYS A 191 -2.74 -18.73 -18.29
CA CYS A 191 -1.57 -19.48 -17.79
C CYS A 191 -0.31 -18.62 -17.60
N ASP A 192 -0.11 -17.63 -18.47
CA ASP A 192 1.03 -16.72 -18.49
C ASP A 192 0.63 -15.29 -18.09
N PHE A 193 -0.45 -15.13 -17.32
CA PHE A 193 -1.05 -13.81 -17.09
C PHE A 193 -0.06 -12.77 -16.52
N ARG A 194 0.83 -13.14 -15.60
CA ARG A 194 1.88 -12.25 -15.07
C ARG A 194 2.81 -11.74 -16.18
N ALA A 195 3.22 -12.62 -17.09
CA ALA A 195 4.04 -12.25 -18.24
C ALA A 195 3.26 -11.42 -19.28
N GLN A 196 1.95 -11.64 -19.42
CA GLN A 196 1.09 -10.78 -20.23
C GLN A 196 0.98 -9.37 -19.64
N ILE A 197 0.78 -9.25 -18.32
CA ILE A 197 0.75 -7.95 -17.62
C ILE A 197 2.10 -7.25 -17.78
N ASP A 198 3.23 -7.90 -17.48
CA ASP A 198 4.56 -7.29 -17.63
C ASP A 198 4.77 -6.74 -19.05
N ARG A 199 4.47 -7.54 -20.08
CA ARG A 199 4.70 -7.17 -21.48
C ARG A 199 3.77 -6.07 -21.98
N ARG A 200 2.52 -6.03 -21.51
CA ARG A 200 1.47 -5.16 -22.09
C ARG A 200 1.10 -3.96 -21.24
N VAL A 201 1.35 -4.03 -19.94
CA VAL A 201 1.10 -2.94 -18.99
C VAL A 201 2.42 -2.23 -18.72
N LEU A 202 3.44 -2.92 -18.22
CA LEU A 202 4.73 -2.32 -17.82
C LEU A 202 5.71 -2.16 -18.98
N THR A 203 5.30 -1.40 -19.99
CA THR A 203 6.00 -1.31 -21.29
C THR A 203 7.25 -0.42 -21.27
N VAL A 204 7.36 0.51 -20.34
CA VAL A 204 8.53 1.40 -20.22
C VAL A 204 9.60 0.70 -19.39
N ARG A 205 10.80 0.55 -19.95
CA ARG A 205 11.99 0.10 -19.22
C ARG A 205 13.09 1.13 -19.39
N HIS A 206 13.59 1.67 -18.28
CA HIS A 206 14.58 2.74 -18.26
C HIS A 206 15.64 2.46 -17.20
N THR A 207 16.91 2.72 -17.51
CA THR A 207 18.02 2.58 -16.57
C THR A 207 18.51 3.97 -16.21
N CYS A 208 18.37 4.35 -14.93
CA CYS A 208 18.88 5.62 -14.42
C CYS A 208 20.39 5.53 -14.15
N SER A 209 20.83 4.43 -13.55
CA SER A 209 22.22 4.16 -13.18
C SER A 209 22.45 2.64 -13.06
N ALA A 210 23.65 2.22 -12.67
CA ALA A 210 23.94 0.81 -12.37
C ALA A 210 23.09 0.27 -11.19
N THR A 211 22.68 1.14 -10.27
CA THR A 211 21.97 0.80 -9.04
C THR A 211 20.48 1.17 -9.07
N LEU A 212 19.98 1.76 -10.17
CA LEU A 212 18.61 2.24 -10.24
C LEU A 212 18.01 2.06 -11.63
N LYS A 213 16.88 1.36 -11.68
CA LYS A 213 16.09 1.11 -12.89
C LYS A 213 14.64 1.51 -12.64
N ILE A 214 13.94 1.88 -13.71
CA ILE A 214 12.51 2.17 -13.70
C ILE A 214 11.82 1.22 -14.69
N ARG A 215 10.77 0.56 -14.22
CA ARG A 215 9.82 -0.18 -15.04
C ARG A 215 8.44 0.45 -14.86
N ALA A 216 7.86 1.05 -15.90
CA ALA A 216 6.62 1.81 -15.77
C ALA A 216 5.57 1.44 -16.80
N GLN A 217 4.31 1.71 -16.47
CA GLN A 217 3.21 1.58 -17.41
C GLN A 217 3.26 2.68 -18.47
N GLN A 218 3.43 3.92 -18.03
CA GLN A 218 3.81 5.07 -18.84
C GLN A 218 4.70 5.97 -17.99
N LEU A 219 5.67 6.62 -18.62
CA LEU A 219 6.32 7.84 -18.15
C LEU A 219 6.93 8.51 -19.37
N THR A 220 6.77 9.83 -19.50
CA THR A 220 7.46 10.60 -20.53
C THR A 220 8.96 10.65 -20.25
N SER A 221 9.77 10.92 -21.27
CA SER A 221 11.23 11.07 -21.09
C SER A 221 11.59 12.17 -20.08
N THR A 222 10.77 13.21 -19.95
CA THR A 222 10.96 14.27 -18.94
C THR A 222 10.68 13.76 -17.53
N GLN A 223 9.56 13.04 -17.33
CA GLN A 223 9.21 12.44 -16.04
C GLN A 223 10.24 11.39 -15.61
N LEU A 224 10.75 10.58 -16.54
CA LEU A 224 11.84 9.63 -16.28
C LEU A 224 13.10 10.34 -15.78
N ARG A 225 13.56 11.39 -16.50
CA ARG A 225 14.74 12.17 -16.06
C ARG A 225 14.51 12.83 -14.70
N GLN A 226 13.34 13.43 -14.49
CA GLN A 226 13.00 14.05 -13.20
C GLN A 226 13.04 13.02 -12.06
N THR A 227 12.48 11.84 -12.28
CA THR A 227 12.48 10.73 -11.30
C THR A 227 13.91 10.28 -11.01
N CYS A 228 14.71 9.97 -12.03
CA CYS A 228 16.10 9.56 -11.86
C CYS A 228 16.93 10.63 -11.11
N SER A 229 16.78 11.91 -11.47
CA SER A 229 17.51 13.00 -10.80
C SER A 229 17.09 13.20 -9.34
N SER A 230 15.80 13.07 -9.03
CA SER A 230 15.30 13.15 -7.65
C SER A 230 15.90 12.04 -6.78
N LEU A 231 15.84 10.80 -7.27
CA LEU A 231 16.37 9.65 -6.53
C LEU A 231 17.89 9.75 -6.35
N ALA A 232 18.64 10.12 -7.40
CA ALA A 232 20.08 10.33 -7.28
C ALA A 232 20.46 11.47 -6.32
N GLY A 233 19.66 12.54 -6.26
CA GLY A 233 19.86 13.63 -5.32
C GLY A 233 19.57 13.23 -3.87
N GLN A 234 18.52 12.42 -3.67
CA GLN A 234 18.16 11.92 -2.35
C GLN A 234 19.17 10.90 -1.83
N ASP A 235 19.67 10.02 -2.70
CA ASP A 235 20.75 9.07 -2.41
C ASP A 235 21.95 9.80 -1.78
N ALA A 236 22.43 10.86 -2.45
CA ALA A 236 23.51 11.68 -1.91
C ALA A 236 23.12 12.40 -0.60
N ALA A 237 21.85 12.74 -0.38
CA ALA A 237 21.37 13.37 0.85
C ALA A 237 21.34 12.38 2.01
N PHE A 238 20.85 11.17 1.80
CA PHE A 238 20.84 10.07 2.75
C PHE A 238 22.24 9.84 3.31
N HIS A 239 23.22 9.58 2.43
CA HIS A 239 24.60 9.30 2.83
C HIS A 239 25.24 10.43 3.65
N ARG A 240 24.85 11.69 3.42
CA ARG A 240 25.32 12.83 4.24
C ARG A 240 24.71 12.85 5.63
N VAL A 241 23.45 12.45 5.78
CA VAL A 241 22.74 12.43 7.06
C VAL A 241 23.25 11.28 7.92
N VAL A 242 23.27 10.06 7.38
CA VAL A 242 23.56 8.85 8.18
C VAL A 242 25.05 8.51 8.25
N ARG A 243 25.85 9.04 7.32
CA ARG A 243 27.31 8.86 7.24
C ARG A 243 27.71 7.39 7.30
N ASP A 244 27.02 6.56 6.53
CA ASP A 244 27.28 5.14 6.44
C ASP A 244 28.67 4.86 5.82
N PRO A 245 29.28 3.71 6.17
CA PRO A 245 30.53 3.26 5.57
C PRO A 245 30.32 2.46 4.27
N GLY A 246 29.10 2.40 3.74
CA GLY A 246 28.67 1.48 2.68
C GLY A 246 27.62 0.48 3.17
N PRO A 247 27.20 -0.47 2.30
CA PRO A 247 26.11 -1.40 2.62
C PRO A 247 26.38 -2.23 3.88
N VAL A 248 25.32 -2.56 4.61
CA VAL A 248 25.40 -3.43 5.80
C VAL A 248 25.93 -4.81 5.44
N ALA A 249 26.52 -5.48 6.42
CA ALA A 249 27.04 -6.83 6.22
C ALA A 249 25.91 -7.77 5.79
N GLY A 250 26.15 -8.58 4.76
CA GLY A 250 25.18 -9.55 4.26
C GLY A 250 24.16 -9.01 3.27
N ASP A 251 24.07 -7.69 3.04
CA ASP A 251 23.20 -7.15 1.98
C ASP A 251 23.69 -7.59 0.60
N GLN A 252 22.83 -8.31 -0.12
CA GLN A 252 23.10 -8.78 -1.48
C GLN A 252 22.36 -7.96 -2.55
N ASN A 253 21.58 -6.96 -2.14
CA ASN A 253 20.99 -6.06 -3.10
C ASN A 253 22.08 -5.32 -3.87
N THR A 254 21.84 -5.07 -5.14
CA THR A 254 22.77 -4.30 -5.99
C THR A 254 22.08 -3.21 -6.79
N SER A 255 20.76 -3.26 -6.89
CA SER A 255 19.99 -2.24 -7.60
C SER A 255 18.54 -2.22 -7.15
N LEU A 256 17.94 -1.04 -7.12
CA LEU A 256 16.50 -0.85 -6.97
C LEU A 256 15.81 -0.83 -8.34
N GLU A 257 14.71 -1.56 -8.47
CA GLU A 257 13.74 -1.40 -9.56
C GLU A 257 12.51 -0.63 -9.05
N VAL A 258 12.31 0.57 -9.56
CA VAL A 258 11.10 1.37 -9.30
C VAL A 258 10.04 0.99 -10.32
N VAL A 259 8.94 0.40 -9.84
CA VAL A 259 7.79 0.00 -10.65
C VAL A 259 6.68 1.04 -10.53
N VAL A 260 6.26 1.65 -11.63
CA VAL A 260 5.29 2.77 -11.62
C VAL A 260 4.07 2.46 -12.49
N PHE A 261 2.89 2.40 -11.86
CA PHE A 261 1.60 2.33 -12.55
C PHE A 261 1.04 3.74 -12.82
N ASN A 262 0.19 3.87 -13.85
CA ASN A 262 -0.32 5.19 -14.26
C ASN A 262 -1.28 5.81 -13.25
N THR A 263 -2.04 4.98 -12.54
CA THR A 263 -3.12 5.42 -11.64
C THR A 263 -3.16 4.55 -10.40
N GLY A 264 -3.77 5.04 -9.33
CA GLY A 264 -4.06 4.21 -8.15
C GLY A 264 -4.94 3.00 -8.47
N ASN A 265 -5.80 3.10 -9.49
CA ASN A 265 -6.62 1.99 -9.97
C ASN A 265 -5.80 0.92 -10.71
N ASP A 266 -4.85 1.32 -11.55
CA ASP A 266 -3.93 0.39 -12.21
C ASP A 266 -3.07 -0.33 -11.18
N TYR A 267 -2.56 0.38 -10.17
CA TYR A 267 -1.84 -0.22 -9.05
C TYR A 267 -2.67 -1.31 -8.34
N ARG A 268 -3.91 -1.00 -7.94
CA ARG A 268 -4.83 -1.98 -7.34
C ARG A 268 -5.16 -3.15 -8.26
N THR A 269 -5.16 -2.92 -9.57
CA THR A 269 -5.48 -3.96 -10.56
C THR A 269 -4.31 -4.93 -10.74
N TYR A 270 -3.07 -4.43 -10.88
CA TYR A 270 -1.95 -5.24 -11.36
C TYR A 270 -0.89 -5.53 -10.28
N ALA A 271 -0.64 -4.62 -9.35
CA ALA A 271 0.52 -4.73 -8.46
C ALA A 271 0.42 -5.94 -7.53
N GLY A 272 -0.74 -6.15 -6.91
CA GLY A 272 -0.95 -7.28 -6.00
C GLY A 272 -0.77 -8.63 -6.67
N VAL A 273 -1.18 -8.79 -7.93
CA VAL A 273 -1.03 -10.07 -8.64
C VAL A 273 0.37 -10.28 -9.24
N LEU A 274 1.12 -9.19 -9.49
CA LEU A 274 2.49 -9.25 -10.02
C LEU A 274 3.53 -9.46 -8.93
N PHE A 275 3.35 -8.84 -7.77
CA PHE A 275 4.37 -8.73 -6.72
C PHE A 275 3.94 -9.31 -5.38
N ASP A 276 2.74 -9.87 -5.32
CA ASP A 276 2.16 -10.48 -4.12
C ASP A 276 2.01 -9.54 -2.90
N ILE A 277 1.84 -8.26 -3.17
CA ILE A 277 1.66 -7.21 -2.15
C ILE A 277 0.20 -6.85 -1.86
N SER A 278 -0.04 -6.24 -0.71
CA SER A 278 -1.24 -5.44 -0.47
C SER A 278 -1.18 -4.15 -1.30
N THR A 279 -2.30 -3.73 -1.87
CA THR A 279 -2.42 -2.50 -2.67
C THR A 279 -3.27 -1.43 -1.99
N ASN A 280 -3.54 -1.58 -0.68
CA ASN A 280 -4.21 -0.56 0.14
C ASN A 280 -3.19 0.38 0.81
N ASN A 281 -2.31 0.95 -0.01
CA ASN A 281 -1.21 1.83 0.41
C ASN A 281 -0.81 2.71 -0.78
N GLY A 282 0.09 3.66 -0.54
CA GLY A 282 0.60 4.57 -1.57
C GLY A 282 1.68 4.00 -2.47
N GLY A 283 2.11 2.77 -2.19
CA GLY A 283 3.29 2.13 -2.73
C GLY A 283 3.92 1.27 -1.64
N MET A 284 4.83 0.40 -2.02
CA MET A 284 5.50 -0.51 -1.09
C MET A 284 6.91 -0.81 -1.57
N TYR A 285 7.87 -0.61 -0.67
CA TYR A 285 9.20 -1.18 -0.79
C TYR A 285 9.20 -2.68 -0.45
N LEU A 286 9.86 -3.47 -1.30
CA LEU A 286 10.20 -4.87 -1.07
C LEU A 286 11.70 -5.01 -1.19
N GLU A 287 12.34 -5.42 -0.11
CA GLU A 287 13.79 -5.61 -0.04
C GLU A 287 14.31 -6.69 -0.99
N GLY A 288 13.45 -7.62 -1.41
CA GLY A 288 13.75 -8.67 -2.37
C GLY A 288 13.80 -10.05 -1.72
N ASP A 289 13.64 -11.09 -2.54
CA ASP A 289 13.88 -12.48 -2.14
C ASP A 289 15.39 -12.74 -2.16
N PRO A 290 16.03 -13.27 -1.09
CA PRO A 290 17.44 -13.64 -1.07
C PRO A 290 17.89 -14.55 -2.23
N ALA A 291 16.96 -15.26 -2.88
CA ALA A 291 17.24 -16.11 -4.05
C ALA A 291 17.21 -15.36 -5.40
N LEU A 292 16.57 -14.19 -5.47
CA LEU A 292 16.38 -13.39 -6.70
C LEU A 292 17.00 -11.98 -6.62
N ASN A 293 17.30 -11.48 -5.41
CA ASN A 293 18.04 -10.26 -5.07
C ASN A 293 17.67 -9.00 -5.88
N GLN A 294 16.37 -8.79 -6.12
CA GLN A 294 15.87 -7.58 -6.76
C GLN A 294 14.94 -6.83 -5.80
N ALA A 295 15.51 -5.87 -5.09
CA ALA A 295 14.77 -4.84 -4.37
C ALA A 295 13.84 -4.08 -5.33
N ARG A 296 12.61 -3.82 -4.89
CA ARG A 296 11.60 -3.10 -5.68
C ARG A 296 10.90 -2.06 -4.84
N PHE A 297 10.69 -0.89 -5.43
CA PHE A 297 9.69 0.04 -4.95
C PHE A 297 8.53 0.05 -5.95
N ILE A 298 7.35 -0.40 -5.54
CA ILE A 298 6.17 -0.49 -6.41
C ILE A 298 5.18 0.61 -6.03
N ALA A 299 4.82 1.47 -6.97
CA ALA A 299 3.95 2.62 -6.74
C ALA A 299 3.13 3.02 -7.97
N HIS A 300 2.42 4.14 -7.87
CA HIS A 300 1.69 4.76 -8.96
C HIS A 300 1.91 6.27 -9.03
N GLU A 301 1.59 6.87 -10.17
CA GLU A 301 1.46 8.31 -10.27
C GLU A 301 0.37 8.81 -9.30
N ALA A 302 0.60 9.97 -8.69
CA ALA A 302 -0.39 10.68 -7.88
C ALA A 302 -1.38 11.41 -8.82
N ASP A 303 -2.24 10.65 -9.47
CA ASP A 303 -3.15 11.08 -10.55
C ASP A 303 -4.23 12.09 -10.11
N TRP A 304 -4.37 12.35 -8.81
CA TRP A 304 -5.19 13.43 -8.26
C TRP A 304 -4.47 14.80 -8.23
N LEU A 305 -3.16 14.84 -8.46
CA LEU A 305 -2.41 16.09 -8.51
C LEU A 305 -2.41 16.69 -9.92
N PRO A 306 -2.42 18.04 -10.05
CA PRO A 306 -2.38 18.69 -11.35
C PRO A 306 -1.01 18.56 -12.06
N GLY A 307 0.03 18.16 -11.33
CA GLY A 307 1.38 17.95 -11.82
C GLY A 307 1.87 16.53 -11.61
N PHE A 308 2.93 16.14 -12.32
CA PHE A 308 3.51 14.82 -12.17
C PHE A 308 4.17 14.64 -10.80
N ALA A 309 3.75 13.59 -10.10
CA ALA A 309 4.46 13.02 -8.98
C ALA A 309 4.21 11.51 -8.96
N ILE A 310 5.22 10.75 -8.55
CA ILE A 310 5.03 9.35 -8.13
C ILE A 310 4.75 9.41 -6.64
N TRP A 311 3.62 8.82 -6.24
CA TRP A 311 3.18 8.89 -4.85
C TRP A 311 4.18 8.19 -3.92
N ASN A 312 4.49 8.83 -2.79
CA ASN A 312 5.48 8.39 -1.80
C ASN A 312 6.90 8.08 -2.31
N LEU A 313 7.28 8.53 -3.52
CA LEU A 313 8.57 8.19 -4.15
C LEU A 313 9.77 8.35 -3.24
N ASN A 314 9.95 9.55 -2.68
CA ASN A 314 11.11 9.85 -1.85
C ASN A 314 11.02 9.21 -0.46
N HIS A 315 9.81 8.99 0.07
CA HIS A 315 9.63 8.27 1.33
C HIS A 315 10.11 6.82 1.18
N GLU A 316 9.60 6.10 0.18
CA GLU A 316 9.90 4.68 -0.04
C GLU A 316 11.33 4.46 -0.55
N TYR A 317 11.92 5.43 -1.26
CA TYR A 317 13.34 5.38 -1.57
C TYR A 317 14.21 5.45 -0.32
N THR A 318 13.75 6.14 0.74
CA THR A 318 14.47 6.13 2.01
C THR A 318 14.46 4.74 2.63
N HIS A 319 13.33 4.01 2.60
CA HIS A 319 13.27 2.62 3.09
C HIS A 319 14.27 1.71 2.38
N TYR A 320 14.42 1.86 1.06
CA TYR A 320 15.46 1.13 0.32
C TYR A 320 16.87 1.46 0.80
N LEU A 321 17.18 2.73 1.00
CA LEU A 321 18.50 3.15 1.45
C LEU A 321 18.76 2.74 2.91
N ASP A 322 17.76 2.88 3.79
CA ASP A 322 17.84 2.51 5.22
C ASP A 322 18.05 0.99 5.36
N GLY A 323 17.29 0.16 4.64
CA GLY A 323 17.51 -1.29 4.57
C GLY A 323 18.90 -1.66 4.07
N ARG A 324 19.40 -0.96 3.05
CA ARG A 324 20.71 -1.24 2.46
C ARG A 324 21.89 -0.83 3.35
N PHE A 325 21.80 0.31 4.01
CA PHE A 325 22.96 1.01 4.59
C PHE A 325 22.91 1.16 6.12
N ASP A 326 21.75 0.97 6.75
CA ASP A 326 21.57 1.19 8.17
C ASP A 326 20.99 -0.02 8.92
N MET A 327 20.08 -0.77 8.31
CA MET A 327 19.33 -1.84 8.99
C MET A 327 19.86 -3.23 8.61
N HIS A 328 20.49 -3.94 9.55
CA HIS A 328 21.03 -5.28 9.31
C HIS A 328 19.94 -6.37 9.22
N GLY A 329 20.08 -7.31 8.28
CA GLY A 329 19.15 -8.44 8.21
C GLY A 329 17.82 -8.05 7.55
N ASP A 330 16.77 -8.82 7.80
CA ASP A 330 15.46 -8.61 7.19
C ASP A 330 14.50 -7.82 8.08
N PHE A 331 13.31 -7.54 7.56
CA PHE A 331 12.28 -6.81 8.29
C PHE A 331 11.86 -7.50 9.61
N GLU A 332 11.88 -8.83 9.71
CA GLU A 332 11.53 -9.53 10.95
C GLU A 332 12.60 -9.29 12.02
N GLU A 333 13.88 -9.36 11.63
CA GLU A 333 15.01 -9.04 12.50
C GLU A 333 14.96 -7.59 13.00
N ASN A 334 14.70 -6.65 12.08
CA ASN A 334 14.58 -5.22 12.34
C ASN A 334 13.45 -4.88 13.34
N MET A 335 12.46 -5.76 13.49
CA MET A 335 11.30 -5.58 14.39
C MET A 335 11.48 -6.24 15.76
N THR A 336 12.61 -6.87 16.06
CA THR A 336 12.88 -7.51 17.37
C THR A 336 12.92 -6.53 18.53
N THR A 337 13.13 -5.25 18.24
CA THR A 337 12.92 -4.12 19.18
C THR A 337 12.08 -3.03 18.50
N PRO A 338 11.46 -2.10 19.24
CA PRO A 338 10.69 -1.02 18.63
C PRO A 338 11.56 -0.06 17.80
N THR A 339 11.58 -0.25 16.49
CA THR A 339 12.37 0.54 15.51
C THR A 339 11.50 1.42 14.62
N VAL A 340 10.16 1.29 14.68
CA VAL A 340 9.22 1.99 13.78
C VAL A 340 9.32 3.52 13.87
N TRP A 341 9.67 4.06 15.04
CA TRP A 341 9.91 5.51 15.19
C TRP A 341 11.04 6.01 14.27
N TRP A 342 12.06 5.17 14.05
CA TRP A 342 13.18 5.43 13.14
C TRP A 342 12.76 5.15 11.72
N ILE A 343 12.32 3.93 11.39
CA ILE A 343 12.05 3.51 10.02
C ILE A 343 11.08 4.48 9.32
N GLU A 344 9.91 4.71 9.91
CA GLU A 344 8.92 5.61 9.31
C GLU A 344 9.27 7.08 9.52
N GLY A 345 9.80 7.42 10.69
CA GLY A 345 10.17 8.79 11.01
C GLY A 345 11.32 9.32 10.15
N PHE A 346 12.28 8.47 9.81
CA PHE A 346 13.44 8.81 9.01
C PHE A 346 13.08 8.89 7.53
N ALA A 347 12.24 7.98 7.04
CA ALA A 347 11.66 8.08 5.71
C ALA A 347 10.90 9.40 5.49
N GLU A 348 10.09 9.80 6.47
CA GLU A 348 9.45 11.12 6.43
C GLU A 348 10.47 12.26 6.54
N HIS A 349 11.41 12.18 7.49
CA HIS A 349 12.39 13.24 7.72
C HIS A 349 13.24 13.52 6.49
N LEU A 350 13.81 12.48 5.89
CA LEU A 350 14.65 12.60 4.71
C LEU A 350 13.83 13.05 3.50
N SER A 351 12.65 12.46 3.27
CA SER A 351 11.77 12.83 2.15
C SER A 351 11.41 14.32 2.15
N TYR A 352 10.93 14.84 3.29
CA TYR A 352 10.54 16.24 3.41
C TYR A 352 11.75 17.20 3.36
N SER A 353 12.83 16.87 4.07
CA SER A 353 14.02 17.72 4.10
C SER A 353 14.74 17.78 2.75
N TYR A 354 14.87 16.65 2.04
CA TYR A 354 15.47 16.58 0.71
C TYR A 354 14.69 17.40 -0.32
N ARG A 355 13.35 17.29 -0.31
CA ARG A 355 12.48 18.05 -1.21
C ARG A 355 12.36 19.53 -0.85
N GLY A 356 12.85 19.93 0.32
CA GLY A 356 12.67 21.29 0.84
C GLY A 356 11.21 21.61 1.16
N GLU A 357 10.43 20.60 1.53
CA GLU A 357 9.00 20.73 1.82
C GLU A 357 8.74 20.75 3.33
N THR A 358 7.74 21.56 3.73
CA THR A 358 7.29 21.63 5.12
C THR A 358 6.27 20.53 5.41
N TYR A 359 6.55 19.68 6.40
CA TYR A 359 5.57 18.68 6.86
C TYR A 359 4.54 19.29 7.81
N THR A 360 3.57 20.01 7.24
CA THR A 360 2.58 20.80 7.99
C THR A 360 1.75 19.99 8.97
N ALA A 361 1.39 18.73 8.64
CA ALA A 361 0.66 17.84 9.54
C ALA A 361 1.46 17.49 10.81
N ALA A 362 2.75 17.18 10.66
CA ALA A 362 3.62 16.95 11.81
C ALA A 362 3.81 18.21 12.66
N LEU A 363 3.95 19.38 12.04
CA LEU A 363 4.02 20.65 12.77
C LEU A 363 2.72 21.01 13.49
N ALA A 364 1.56 20.58 12.98
CA ALA A 364 0.29 20.71 13.68
C ALA A 364 0.24 19.81 14.92
N GLU A 365 0.70 18.56 14.81
CA GLU A 365 0.78 17.65 15.96
C GLU A 365 1.80 18.13 17.02
N ALA A 366 2.93 18.72 16.61
CA ALA A 366 3.92 19.28 17.52
C ALA A 366 3.34 20.31 18.50
N LYS A 367 2.32 21.09 18.09
CA LYS A 367 1.63 22.08 18.93
C LYS A 367 0.93 21.44 20.13
N ASN A 368 0.50 20.19 20.00
CA ASN A 368 -0.23 19.48 21.05
C ASN A 368 0.70 19.00 22.17
N ARG A 369 2.01 18.88 21.92
CA ARG A 369 3.01 18.38 22.88
C ARG A 369 2.59 17.06 23.55
N THR A 370 1.93 16.19 22.79
CA THR A 370 1.26 14.98 23.30
C THR A 370 2.23 13.98 23.93
N TYR A 371 3.42 13.83 23.37
CA TYR A 371 4.37 12.78 23.77
C TYR A 371 5.72 13.35 24.18
N ALA A 372 6.31 12.75 25.22
CA ALA A 372 7.73 12.90 25.51
C ALA A 372 8.56 12.15 24.46
N LEU A 373 9.80 12.56 24.22
CA LEU A 373 10.68 11.90 23.25
C LEU A 373 10.94 10.45 23.65
N SER A 374 11.22 10.22 24.94
CA SER A 374 11.45 8.88 25.50
C SER A 374 10.30 7.90 25.22
N THR A 375 9.06 8.39 25.24
CA THR A 375 7.88 7.59 24.90
C THR A 375 7.90 7.17 23.43
N LEU A 376 8.40 8.01 22.52
CA LEU A 376 8.39 7.76 21.07
C LEU A 376 9.27 6.60 20.65
N PHE A 377 10.29 6.26 21.45
CA PHE A 377 11.14 5.09 21.22
C PHE A 377 10.39 3.75 21.35
N ASP A 378 9.16 3.74 21.87
CA ASP A 378 8.31 2.55 21.97
C ASP A 378 7.26 2.46 20.86
N THR A 379 7.40 3.26 19.80
CA THR A 379 6.45 3.23 18.69
C THR A 379 6.57 1.93 17.91
N THR A 380 5.42 1.33 17.64
CA THR A 380 5.21 0.12 16.82
C THR A 380 4.09 0.38 15.82
N TYR A 381 3.93 -0.50 14.83
CA TYR A 381 2.85 -0.40 13.85
C TYR A 381 1.43 -0.64 14.41
N ASP A 382 1.29 -1.07 15.66
CA ASP A 382 -0.01 -1.18 16.33
C ASP A 382 -0.58 0.19 16.74
N HIS A 383 0.25 1.24 16.72
CA HIS A 383 -0.16 2.60 17.02
C HIS A 383 -0.83 3.29 15.83
N ASP A 384 -1.51 4.40 16.09
CA ASP A 384 -2.15 5.19 15.04
C ASP A 384 -1.13 5.84 14.08
N THR A 385 -1.62 6.26 12.91
CA THR A 385 -0.80 6.85 11.84
C THR A 385 -0.13 8.16 12.26
N LYS A 386 -0.71 8.95 13.16
CA LYS A 386 -0.05 10.17 13.65
C LYS A 386 1.14 9.81 14.52
N ARG A 387 0.98 8.80 15.38
CA ARG A 387 2.03 8.31 16.26
C ARG A 387 3.20 7.71 15.46
N VAL A 388 2.90 6.95 14.42
CA VAL A 388 3.90 6.33 13.53
C VAL A 388 4.62 7.39 12.69
N TYR A 389 3.91 8.16 11.88
CA TYR A 389 4.52 9.02 10.85
C TYR A 389 4.83 10.44 11.35
N ASN A 390 3.83 11.16 11.88
CA ASN A 390 4.02 12.56 12.27
C ASN A 390 4.97 12.68 13.47
N TRP A 391 4.75 11.88 14.52
CA TRP A 391 5.58 11.93 15.71
C TRP A 391 6.93 11.21 15.52
N GLY A 392 6.99 10.16 14.68
CA GLY A 392 8.26 9.58 14.22
C GLY A 392 9.13 10.61 13.51
N TYR A 393 8.56 11.36 12.54
CA TYR A 393 9.24 12.46 11.86
C TYR A 393 9.81 13.48 12.84
N LEU A 394 9.02 13.90 13.83
CA LEU A 394 9.47 14.90 14.81
C LEU A 394 10.62 14.35 15.66
N ALA A 395 10.52 13.10 16.13
CA ALA A 395 11.54 12.46 16.94
C ALA A 395 12.88 12.35 16.19
N VAL A 396 12.84 11.82 14.97
CA VAL A 396 14.03 11.69 14.11
C VAL A 396 14.61 13.06 13.80
N ARG A 397 13.78 14.03 13.38
CA ARG A 397 14.23 15.38 13.08
C ARG A 397 14.94 16.03 14.27
N TYR A 398 14.38 15.93 15.47
CA TYR A 398 15.00 16.47 16.68
C TYR A 398 16.36 15.84 16.95
N LEU A 399 16.46 14.50 16.92
CA LEU A 399 17.71 13.81 17.17
C LEU A 399 18.77 14.13 16.10
N VAL A 400 18.39 14.19 14.82
CA VAL A 400 19.31 14.59 13.73
C VAL A 400 19.79 16.04 13.90
N GLU A 401 18.90 16.97 14.27
CA GLU A 401 19.24 18.38 14.43
C GLU A 401 20.05 18.68 15.71
N LYS A 402 19.75 18.00 16.81
CA LYS A 402 20.25 18.35 18.15
C LYS A 402 21.25 17.36 18.71
N HIS A 403 21.12 16.08 18.37
CA HIS A 403 21.89 14.98 18.95
C HIS A 403 22.44 14.02 17.88
N PRO A 404 23.13 14.49 16.82
CA PRO A 404 23.58 13.64 15.72
C PRO A 404 24.58 12.56 16.15
N ALA A 405 25.27 12.74 17.29
CA ALA A 405 26.14 11.72 17.86
C ALA A 405 25.37 10.52 18.41
N ASP A 406 24.20 10.75 19.00
CA ASP A 406 23.33 9.67 19.48
C ASP A 406 22.70 8.92 18.30
N VAL A 407 22.32 9.63 17.23
CA VAL A 407 21.87 8.99 15.98
C VAL A 407 22.97 8.10 15.41
N ALA A 408 24.21 8.59 15.34
CA ALA A 408 25.33 7.80 14.83
C ALA A 408 25.62 6.56 15.70
N ALA A 409 25.44 6.63 17.02
CA ALA A 409 25.60 5.49 17.92
C ALA A 409 24.51 4.44 17.68
N VAL A 410 23.24 4.84 17.63
CA VAL A 410 22.11 3.95 17.34
C VAL A 410 22.26 3.28 15.97
N LEU A 411 22.65 4.03 14.94
CA LEU A 411 22.86 3.45 13.61
C LEU A 411 24.08 2.53 13.55
N ALA A 412 25.12 2.75 14.35
CA ALA A 412 26.24 1.81 14.43
C ALA A 412 25.78 0.45 14.96
N ASP A 413 24.90 0.44 15.96
CA ASP A 413 24.32 -0.77 16.52
C ASP A 413 23.36 -1.45 15.51
N TYR A 414 22.48 -0.69 14.84
CA TYR A 414 21.60 -1.23 13.79
C TYR A 414 22.39 -1.89 12.64
N ARG A 415 23.45 -1.23 12.15
CA ARG A 415 24.31 -1.77 11.08
C ARG A 415 25.05 -3.05 11.48
N ALA A 416 25.28 -3.24 12.78
CA ALA A 416 25.92 -4.43 13.34
C ALA A 416 24.93 -5.55 13.68
N GLY A 417 23.61 -5.31 13.56
CA GLY A 417 22.57 -6.22 14.03
C GLY A 417 22.47 -6.28 15.56
N ASP A 418 23.04 -5.31 16.29
CA ASP A 418 22.93 -5.22 17.75
C ASP A 418 21.67 -4.44 18.17
N TRP A 419 20.51 -5.02 17.87
CA TRP A 419 19.20 -4.44 18.18
C TRP A 419 19.02 -4.17 19.68
N ALA A 420 19.57 -5.05 20.52
CA ALA A 420 19.52 -4.89 21.98
C ALA A 420 20.42 -3.74 22.46
N GLY A 421 21.63 -3.60 21.90
CA GLY A 421 22.53 -2.47 22.14
C GLY A 421 21.91 -1.13 21.74
N ALA A 422 21.36 -1.05 20.53
CA ALA A 422 20.65 0.14 20.06
C ALA A 422 19.50 0.51 21.00
N ARG A 423 18.72 -0.48 21.43
CA ARG A 423 17.61 -0.29 22.36
C ARG A 423 18.08 0.16 23.74
N ASP A 424 19.19 -0.35 24.25
CA ASP A 424 19.81 0.11 25.50
C ASP A 424 20.30 1.56 25.36
N HIS A 425 20.90 1.93 24.23
CA HIS A 425 21.30 3.31 23.96
C HIS A 425 20.10 4.26 24.01
N LEU A 426 19.01 3.92 23.32
CA LEU A 426 17.78 4.72 23.33
C LEU A 426 17.14 4.83 24.72
N THR A 427 17.04 3.72 25.46
CA THR A 427 16.24 3.69 26.71
C THR A 427 17.03 4.03 27.97
N ARG A 428 18.35 3.81 27.97
CA ARG A 428 19.20 4.00 29.15
C ARG A 428 20.21 5.13 28.96
N VAL A 429 20.85 5.23 27.80
CA VAL A 429 21.83 6.30 27.54
C VAL A 429 21.12 7.62 27.27
N ILE A 430 20.17 7.64 26.33
CA ILE A 430 19.28 8.78 26.12
C ILE A 430 18.23 8.81 27.23
N GLY A 431 17.44 7.75 27.37
CA GLY A 431 16.36 7.66 28.35
C GLY A 431 15.45 8.88 28.29
N ASN A 432 15.24 9.55 29.42
CA ASN A 432 14.43 10.78 29.51
C ASN A 432 15.26 12.08 29.50
N ARG A 433 16.58 12.01 29.28
CA ARG A 433 17.49 13.16 29.42
C ARG A 433 17.10 14.32 28.50
N TYR A 434 16.54 14.01 27.34
CA TYR A 434 16.19 14.98 26.32
C TYR A 434 14.72 15.41 26.36
N ASP A 435 13.88 14.86 27.23
CA ASP A 435 12.43 15.16 27.22
C ASP A 435 12.14 16.65 27.48
N ALA A 436 12.86 17.28 28.40
CA ALA A 436 12.69 18.71 28.69
C ALA A 436 13.14 19.62 27.52
N ASP A 437 14.27 19.29 26.88
CA ASP A 437 14.76 20.04 25.71
C ASP A 437 13.89 19.79 24.47
N TRP A 438 13.42 18.57 24.28
CA TRP A 438 12.43 18.19 23.27
C TRP A 438 11.19 19.07 23.32
N TYR A 439 10.58 19.27 24.50
CA TYR A 439 9.42 20.15 24.62
C TYR A 439 9.74 21.62 24.33
N THR A 440 10.95 22.07 24.63
CA THR A 440 11.43 23.40 24.25
C THR A 440 11.57 23.51 22.73
N TRP A 441 12.17 22.51 22.09
CA TRP A 441 12.33 22.45 20.64
C TRP A 441 10.98 22.39 19.92
N LEU A 442 10.03 21.56 20.37
CA LEU A 442 8.66 21.55 19.84
C LEU A 442 8.02 22.94 19.92
N GLY A 443 8.21 23.64 21.03
CA GLY A 443 7.75 25.03 21.18
C GLY A 443 8.35 25.97 20.13
N SER A 444 9.62 25.83 19.79
CA SER A 444 10.29 26.67 18.79
C SER A 444 9.74 26.49 17.37
N LEU A 445 9.31 25.27 17.02
CA LEU A 445 8.68 24.98 15.72
C LEU A 445 7.36 25.71 15.54
N THR A 446 6.66 26.01 16.63
CA THR A 446 5.36 26.69 16.61
C THR A 446 5.47 28.21 16.48
N ALA A 447 6.63 28.79 16.82
CA ALA A 447 6.87 30.23 16.77
C ALA A 447 7.41 30.72 15.41
N ALA A 448 7.91 29.80 14.57
CA ALA A 448 8.48 30.08 13.26
C ALA A 448 7.50 29.86 12.08
N GLY A 449 6.22 29.57 12.38
CA GLY A 449 5.18 29.20 11.40
C GLY A 449 4.07 30.22 11.25
#